data_AF-A0A516R1E4-F1
#
_entry.id   AF-A0A516R1E4-F1
#
_cell.length_a   1.000
_cell.length_b   1.000
_cell.length_c   1.000
_cell.angle_alpha   90.00
_cell.angle_beta   90.00
_cell.angle_gamma   90.00
#
_symmetry.space_group_name_H-M   'P 1'
#
loop_
_entity.id
_entity.type
_entity.pdbx_description
1 polymer ?
#
loop_
_entity_poly.entity_id
_entity_poly.type
_entity_poly.pdbx_seq_one_letter_code
_entity_poly.pdbx_strand_id
1 'polypeptide(L)'
;MVTIHWRNTVFASREDLIGISRILHLKSPGVVFITGVVLSNGMVSTLRILTEGRFYDYSLASLPGDALISLELACVAGYLRSPGIRSDLHGSRTWHAVTLGTWLAMGGVLHVIAVQKRGGMETAANTYHNLAVVPLFGYAVLSTAPLLWAMKSRRAGGWAVACLVGWVTLLVIDIQLGNLSRNTPES
;
A
#
# COMPACT_ATOMS: atom_id res chain seq x y z
N MET A 1 2.55 40.74 -29.59
CA MET A 1 3.53 40.41 -28.55
C MET A 1 2.98 39.21 -27.79
N VAL A 2 3.44 37.99 -28.11
CA VAL A 2 2.95 36.75 -27.50
C VAL A 2 3.97 36.35 -26.44
N THR A 3 3.62 36.57 -25.18
CA THR A 3 4.45 36.16 -24.04
C THR A 3 4.26 34.66 -23.84
N ILE A 4 5.11 33.84 -24.46
CA ILE A 4 5.11 32.41 -24.21
C ILE A 4 5.81 32.16 -22.87
N HIS A 5 5.01 32.04 -21.81
CA HIS A 5 5.47 31.62 -20.49
C HIS A 5 5.67 30.09 -20.52
N TRP A 6 6.78 29.63 -21.10
CA TRP A 6 7.18 28.23 -21.00
C TRP A 6 7.53 27.95 -19.53
N ARG A 7 6.60 27.30 -18.84
CA ARG A 7 6.82 26.60 -17.58
C ARG A 7 8.10 25.77 -17.69
N ASN A 8 9.08 26.08 -16.85
CA ASN A 8 10.19 25.18 -16.53
C ASN A 8 9.64 23.95 -15.79
N THR A 9 8.94 23.08 -16.52
CA THR A 9 8.53 21.78 -16.03
C THR A 9 9.73 20.87 -16.18
N VAL A 10 10.59 20.84 -15.17
CA VAL A 10 11.73 19.92 -15.12
C VAL A 10 11.15 18.51 -15.00
N PHE A 11 11.29 17.72 -16.05
CA PHE A 11 10.96 16.30 -16.01
C PHE A 11 11.96 15.60 -15.10
N ALA A 12 11.49 14.67 -14.29
CA ALA A 12 12.35 13.94 -13.38
C ALA A 12 13.40 13.15 -14.16
N SER A 13 14.67 13.38 -13.85
CA SER A 13 15.71 12.42 -14.17
C SER A 13 15.49 11.18 -13.29
N ARG A 14 16.01 10.02 -13.69
CA ARG A 14 15.90 8.79 -12.88
C ARG A 14 16.55 8.93 -11.49
N GLU A 15 17.43 9.90 -11.31
CA GLU A 15 18.14 10.19 -10.06
C GLU A 15 17.29 11.02 -9.08
N ASP A 16 16.23 11.68 -9.56
CA ASP A 16 15.33 12.49 -8.74
C ASP A 16 14.26 11.65 -8.03
N LEU A 17 14.12 10.37 -8.39
CA LEU A 17 13.17 9.45 -7.78
C LEU A 17 13.67 8.99 -6.40
N ILE A 18 12.83 9.18 -5.38
CA ILE A 18 13.11 8.79 -4.00
C ILE A 18 12.05 7.82 -3.47
N GLY A 19 12.38 7.16 -2.35
CA GLY A 19 11.46 6.31 -1.61
C GLY A 19 10.80 5.21 -2.45
N ILE A 20 9.49 5.01 -2.26
CA ILE A 20 8.73 3.97 -2.98
C ILE A 20 8.68 4.24 -4.49
N SER A 21 8.65 5.50 -4.92
CA SER A 21 8.54 5.86 -6.34
C SER A 21 9.74 5.35 -7.13
N ARG A 22 10.94 5.35 -6.53
CA ARG A 22 12.13 4.75 -7.14
C ARG A 22 11.96 3.25 -7.37
N ILE A 23 11.45 2.53 -6.37
CA ILE A 23 11.22 1.07 -6.45
C ILE A 23 10.17 0.76 -7.52
N LEU A 24 9.04 1.46 -7.49
CA LEU A 24 7.94 1.29 -8.44
C LEU A 24 8.36 1.60 -9.88
N HIS A 25 9.19 2.61 -10.09
CA HIS A 25 9.70 2.93 -11.43
C HIS A 25 10.62 1.82 -11.99
N LEU A 26 11.45 1.18 -11.14
CA LEU A 26 12.38 0.14 -11.57
C LEU A 26 11.68 -1.18 -11.93
N LYS A 27 10.52 -1.46 -11.33
CA LYS A 27 9.79 -2.74 -11.50
C LYS A 27 8.62 -2.59 -12.49
N SER A 28 8.35 -3.62 -13.29
CA SER A 28 7.19 -3.58 -14.19
C SER A 28 5.90 -3.62 -13.35
N PRO A 29 4.78 -3.04 -13.84
CA PRO A 29 3.51 -3.07 -13.12
C PRO A 29 3.10 -4.47 -12.67
N GLY A 30 3.28 -5.48 -13.53
CA GLY A 30 3.00 -6.88 -13.19
C GLY A 30 3.88 -7.41 -12.05
N VAL A 31 5.16 -7.07 -12.03
CA VAL A 31 6.07 -7.47 -10.94
C VAL A 31 5.68 -6.78 -9.63
N VAL A 32 5.28 -5.50 -9.67
CA VAL A 32 4.79 -4.78 -8.48
C VAL A 32 3.53 -5.46 -7.93
N PHE A 33 2.55 -5.75 -8.79
CA PHE A 33 1.32 -6.44 -8.39
C PHE A 33 1.61 -7.81 -7.75
N ILE A 34 2.37 -8.66 -8.45
CA ILE A 34 2.70 -10.01 -7.96
C ILE A 34 3.45 -9.93 -6.64
N THR A 35 4.43 -9.02 -6.52
CA THR A 35 5.21 -8.87 -5.29
C THR A 35 4.32 -8.42 -4.14
N GLY A 36 3.43 -7.46 -4.37
CA GLY A 36 2.45 -7.01 -3.36
C GLY A 36 1.56 -8.15 -2.88
N VAL A 37 0.96 -8.91 -3.80
CA VAL A 37 0.10 -10.06 -3.48
C VAL A 37 0.85 -11.18 -2.77
N VAL A 38 2.09 -11.48 -3.17
CA VAL A 38 2.91 -12.50 -2.52
C VAL A 38 3.29 -12.07 -1.11
N LEU A 39 3.75 -10.83 -0.91
CA LEU A 39 4.14 -10.32 0.40
C LEU A 39 2.95 -10.16 1.36
N SER A 40 1.76 -9.86 0.86
CA SER A 40 0.55 -9.81 1.68
C SER A 40 -0.07 -11.20 1.79
N ASN A 41 -0.97 -11.51 0.86
CA ASN A 41 -1.80 -12.70 0.86
C ASN A 41 -0.99 -13.99 0.90
N GLY A 42 0.06 -14.10 0.08
CA GLY A 42 0.88 -15.32 -0.01
C GLY A 42 1.57 -15.65 1.30
N MET A 43 2.36 -14.71 1.83
CA MET A 43 3.12 -14.87 3.06
C MET A 43 2.22 -15.05 4.28
N VAL A 44 1.20 -14.21 4.44
CA VAL A 44 0.29 -14.33 5.58
C VAL A 44 -0.50 -15.64 5.52
N SER A 45 -0.96 -16.08 4.34
CA SER A 45 -1.66 -17.38 4.21
C SER A 45 -0.73 -18.55 4.54
N THR A 46 0.51 -18.50 4.04
CA THR A 46 1.52 -19.53 4.33
C THR A 46 1.83 -19.58 5.83
N LEU A 47 2.01 -18.43 6.47
CA LEU A 47 2.25 -18.36 7.92
C LEU A 47 1.07 -18.93 8.71
N ARG A 48 -0.18 -18.63 8.32
CA ARG A 48 -1.37 -19.19 8.99
C ARG A 48 -1.46 -20.70 8.86
N ILE A 49 -1.22 -21.24 7.67
CA ILE A 49 -1.24 -22.69 7.46
C ILE A 49 -0.14 -23.37 8.29
N LEU A 50 1.09 -22.85 8.23
CA LEU A 50 2.24 -23.48 8.89
C LEU A 50 2.25 -23.33 10.41
N THR A 51 1.73 -22.22 10.94
CA THR A 51 1.84 -21.90 12.38
C THR A 51 0.52 -21.99 13.14
N GLU A 52 -0.62 -21.88 12.45
CA GLU A 52 -1.96 -21.86 13.06
C GLU A 52 -2.84 -23.04 12.59
N GLY A 53 -2.39 -23.83 11.61
CA GLY A 53 -3.12 -25.00 11.11
C GLY A 53 -4.44 -24.65 10.40
N ARG A 54 -4.63 -23.39 10.00
CA ARG A 54 -5.88 -22.89 9.40
C ARG A 54 -5.61 -22.00 8.20
N PHE A 55 -6.63 -21.86 7.36
CA PHE A 55 -6.58 -20.98 6.19
C PHE A 55 -6.65 -19.50 6.59
N TYR A 56 -6.28 -18.64 5.64
CA TYR A 56 -6.37 -17.19 5.78
C TYR A 56 -7.83 -16.77 6.05
N ASP A 57 -8.07 -16.03 7.13
CA ASP A 57 -9.42 -15.61 7.48
C ASP A 57 -10.00 -14.65 6.45
N TYR A 58 -11.31 -14.74 6.20
CA TYR A 58 -12.07 -13.88 5.28
C TYR A 58 -12.23 -12.44 5.82
N SER A 59 -11.13 -11.72 5.99
CA SER A 59 -11.12 -10.26 6.02
C SER A 59 -11.13 -9.76 4.58
N LEU A 60 -12.21 -9.09 4.17
CA LEU A 60 -12.34 -8.52 2.84
C LEU A 60 -11.31 -7.40 2.59
N ALA A 61 -11.01 -6.63 3.62
CA ALA A 61 -10.03 -5.55 3.59
C ALA A 61 -8.59 -6.07 3.53
N SER A 62 -8.38 -7.33 3.89
CA SER A 62 -7.06 -7.96 3.84
C SER A 62 -6.89 -8.74 2.55
N LEU A 63 -7.61 -9.84 2.29
CA LEU A 63 -7.30 -10.65 1.10
C LEU A 63 -7.64 -9.96 -0.24
N PRO A 64 -8.91 -9.61 -0.52
CA PRO A 64 -9.20 -8.80 -1.70
C PRO A 64 -8.68 -7.36 -1.58
N GLY A 65 -8.65 -6.80 -0.38
CA GLY A 65 -8.17 -5.44 -0.16
C GLY A 65 -6.68 -5.23 -0.46
N ASP A 66 -5.80 -6.10 0.01
CA ASP A 66 -4.36 -6.04 -0.26
C ASP A 66 -4.05 -6.25 -1.75
N ALA A 67 -4.88 -7.02 -2.44
CA ALA A 67 -4.82 -7.16 -3.90
C ALA A 67 -5.21 -5.86 -4.61
N LEU A 68 -6.24 -5.14 -4.12
CA LEU A 68 -6.60 -3.81 -4.63
C LEU A 68 -5.49 -2.79 -4.39
N ILE A 69 -4.85 -2.77 -3.22
CA ILE A 69 -3.68 -1.93 -2.96
C ILE A 69 -2.54 -2.29 -3.92
N SER A 70 -2.26 -3.58 -4.09
CA SER A 70 -1.21 -4.03 -5.02
C SER A 70 -1.48 -3.61 -6.47
N LEU A 71 -2.76 -3.60 -6.88
CA LEU A 71 -3.18 -3.15 -8.21
C LEU A 71 -3.09 -1.62 -8.36
N GLU A 72 -3.40 -0.86 -7.31
CA GLU A 72 -3.16 0.58 -7.27
C GLU A 72 -1.68 0.90 -7.49
N LEU A 73 -0.79 0.26 -6.71
CA LEU A 73 0.65 0.46 -6.83
C LEU A 73 1.19 0.05 -8.21
N ALA A 74 0.60 -0.97 -8.84
CA ALA A 74 0.93 -1.35 -10.20
C ALA A 74 0.52 -0.27 -11.22
N CYS A 75 -0.65 0.35 -11.02
CA CYS A 75 -1.10 1.49 -11.84
C CYS A 75 -0.18 2.70 -11.68
N VAL A 76 0.26 2.99 -10.46
CA VAL A 76 1.26 4.04 -10.19
C VAL A 76 2.61 3.71 -10.83
N ALA A 77 3.07 2.47 -10.74
CA ALA A 77 4.31 2.02 -11.40
C ALA A 77 4.23 2.19 -12.94
N GLY A 78 3.08 1.88 -13.54
CA GLY A 78 2.84 2.09 -14.97
C GLY A 78 2.87 3.57 -15.34
N TYR A 79 2.26 4.42 -14.50
CA TYR A 79 2.34 5.86 -14.68
C TYR A 79 3.78 6.34 -14.61
N LEU A 80 4.53 6.00 -13.55
CA LEU A 80 5.93 6.40 -13.32
C LEU A 80 6.87 6.12 -14.50
N ARG A 81 6.59 5.08 -15.29
CA ARG A 81 7.38 4.70 -16.48
C ARG A 81 7.00 5.46 -17.75
N SER A 82 5.94 6.27 -17.70
CA SER A 82 5.51 7.10 -18.81
C SER A 82 6.46 8.29 -18.98
N PRO A 83 6.83 8.66 -20.23
CA PRO A 83 7.64 9.84 -20.46
C PRO A 83 6.91 11.11 -19.97
N GLY A 84 7.69 12.05 -19.44
CA GLY A 84 7.20 13.38 -19.08
C GLY A 84 6.61 13.53 -17.67
N ILE A 85 7.03 12.72 -16.70
CA ILE A 85 6.63 12.90 -15.30
C ILE A 85 7.49 13.97 -14.64
N ARG A 86 6.82 14.85 -13.88
CA ARG A 86 7.47 15.97 -13.20
C ARG A 86 8.06 15.51 -11.87
N SER A 87 9.29 15.95 -11.58
CA SER A 87 10.02 15.57 -10.36
C SER A 87 9.38 16.08 -9.07
N ASP A 88 8.64 17.19 -9.12
CA ASP A 88 7.99 17.80 -7.95
C ASP A 88 6.85 16.94 -7.36
N LEU A 89 6.42 15.90 -8.06
CA LEU A 89 5.29 15.06 -7.67
C LEU A 89 5.68 13.83 -6.84
N HIS A 90 6.97 13.56 -6.65
CA HIS A 90 7.45 12.39 -5.89
C HIS A 90 7.54 12.65 -4.38
N GLY A 91 7.22 13.85 -3.91
CA GLY A 91 7.40 14.25 -2.52
C GLY A 91 8.86 14.53 -2.17
N SER A 92 9.10 15.07 -0.97
CA SER A 92 10.45 15.35 -0.48
C SER A 92 11.01 14.17 0.32
N ARG A 93 12.33 14.14 0.57
CA ARG A 93 12.95 13.14 1.47
C ARG A 93 12.31 13.17 2.85
N THR A 94 12.01 14.37 3.36
CA THR A 94 11.30 14.59 4.62
C THR A 94 9.90 13.97 4.59
N TRP A 95 9.16 14.16 3.49
CA TRP A 95 7.84 13.53 3.33
C TRP A 95 7.90 12.01 3.41
N HIS A 96 8.84 11.38 2.69
CA HIS A 96 9.02 9.92 2.77
C HIS A 96 9.45 9.46 4.15
N ALA A 97 10.35 10.18 4.82
CA ALA A 97 10.80 9.84 6.17
C ALA A 97 9.65 9.91 7.19
N VAL A 98 8.86 10.99 7.16
CA VAL A 98 7.69 11.17 8.02
C VAL A 98 6.63 10.10 7.74
N THR A 99 6.35 9.84 6.47
CA THR A 99 5.37 8.82 6.06
C THR A 99 5.80 7.43 6.53
N LEU A 100 7.07 7.07 6.30
CA LEU A 100 7.63 5.78 6.74
C LEU A 100 7.58 5.65 8.27
N GLY A 101 8.04 6.67 8.99
CA GLY A 101 8.03 6.66 10.46
C GLY A 101 6.62 6.53 11.03
N THR A 102 5.65 7.23 10.44
CA THR A 102 4.23 7.16 10.85
C THR A 102 3.67 5.75 10.67
N TRP A 103 3.93 5.12 9.53
CA TRP A 103 3.40 3.79 9.24
C TRP A 103 4.11 2.66 9.99
N LEU A 104 5.42 2.80 10.26
CA LEU A 104 6.14 1.91 11.18
C LEU A 104 5.56 2.02 12.61
N ALA A 105 5.32 3.23 13.09
CA ALA A 105 4.70 3.45 14.39
C ALA A 105 3.28 2.88 14.45
N MET A 106 2.47 3.08 13.41
CA MET A 106 1.13 2.51 13.30
C MET A 106 1.17 0.98 13.35
N GLY A 107 2.08 0.34 12.62
CA GLY A 107 2.25 -1.12 12.68
C GLY A 107 2.60 -1.62 14.08
N GLY A 108 3.51 -0.92 14.77
CA GLY A 108 3.84 -1.19 16.17
C GLY A 108 2.64 -1.06 17.11
N VAL A 109 1.86 0.02 16.98
CA VAL A 109 0.64 0.23 17.78
C VAL A 109 -0.38 -0.88 17.53
N LEU A 110 -0.64 -1.23 16.26
CA LEU A 110 -1.56 -2.31 15.91
C LEU A 110 -1.10 -3.66 16.49
N HIS A 111 0.20 -3.95 16.45
CA HIS A 111 0.76 -5.15 17.06
C HIS A 111 0.58 -5.16 18.58
N VAL A 112 0.90 -4.05 19.28
CA VAL A 112 0.70 -3.95 20.74
C VAL A 112 -0.76 -4.15 21.13
N ILE A 113 -1.69 -3.52 20.41
CA ILE A 113 -3.13 -3.67 20.65
C ILE A 113 -3.56 -5.14 20.45
N ALA A 114 -3.05 -5.79 19.40
CA ALA A 114 -3.37 -7.19 19.12
C ALA A 114 -2.88 -8.12 20.26
N VAL A 115 -1.61 -7.95 20.67
CA VAL A 115 -1.00 -8.69 21.79
C VAL A 115 -1.78 -8.49 23.10
N GLN A 116 -2.17 -7.25 23.41
CA GLN A 116 -2.95 -6.94 24.62
C GLN A 116 -4.33 -7.60 24.59
N LYS A 117 -5.03 -7.57 23.45
CA LYS A 117 -6.34 -8.21 23.30
C LYS A 117 -6.28 -9.73 23.38
N ARG A 118 -5.16 -10.35 23.01
CA ARG A 118 -4.96 -11.80 23.02
C ARG A 118 -4.20 -12.34 24.23
N GLY A 119 -3.91 -11.50 25.23
CA GLY A 119 -3.18 -11.93 26.42
C GLY A 119 -1.80 -12.53 26.13
N GLY A 120 -1.13 -12.08 25.06
CA GLY A 120 0.18 -12.61 24.63
C GLY A 120 0.15 -13.71 23.58
N MET A 121 -1.02 -14.26 23.21
CA MET A 121 -1.16 -15.29 22.16
C MET A 121 -1.35 -14.67 20.76
N GLU A 122 -0.47 -13.73 20.40
CA GLU A 122 -0.47 -13.17 19.05
C GLU A 122 0.10 -14.17 18.04
N THR A 123 -0.51 -14.29 16.87
CA THR A 123 -0.05 -15.27 15.88
C THR A 123 1.09 -14.71 15.03
N ALA A 124 1.93 -15.60 14.50
CA ALA A 124 3.02 -15.21 13.61
C ALA A 124 2.50 -14.46 12.37
N ALA A 125 1.35 -14.88 11.83
CA ALA A 125 0.76 -14.27 10.66
C ALA A 125 0.24 -12.85 10.94
N ASN A 126 -0.43 -12.63 12.07
CA ASN A 126 -0.88 -11.30 12.45
C ASN A 126 0.30 -10.37 12.81
N THR A 127 1.33 -10.91 13.46
CA THR A 127 2.56 -10.17 13.75
C THR A 127 3.23 -9.71 12.46
N TYR A 128 3.39 -10.60 11.49
CA TYR A 128 3.92 -10.27 10.17
C TYR A 128 3.05 -9.24 9.45
N HIS A 129 1.73 -9.42 9.44
CA HIS A 129 0.83 -8.48 8.80
C HIS A 129 0.93 -7.07 9.42
N ASN A 130 0.89 -6.96 10.75
CA ASN A 130 0.92 -5.68 11.45
C ASN A 130 2.28 -4.98 11.39
N LEU A 131 3.39 -5.74 11.44
CA LEU A 131 4.74 -5.16 11.48
C LEU A 131 5.40 -5.01 10.11
N ALA A 132 4.95 -5.76 9.08
CA ALA A 132 5.52 -5.69 7.74
C ALA A 132 4.52 -5.20 6.69
N VAL A 133 3.36 -5.87 6.55
CA VAL A 133 2.41 -5.57 5.46
C VAL A 133 1.79 -4.18 5.64
N VAL A 134 1.22 -3.89 6.82
CA VAL A 134 0.58 -2.60 7.09
C VAL A 134 1.56 -1.43 6.92
N PRO A 135 2.78 -1.45 7.50
CA PRO A 135 3.72 -0.37 7.30
C PRO A 135 4.14 -0.20 5.84
N LEU A 136 4.41 -1.30 5.13
CA LEU A 136 4.85 -1.27 3.74
C LEU A 136 3.77 -0.67 2.83
N PHE A 137 2.54 -1.19 2.92
CA PHE A 137 1.43 -0.76 2.07
C PHE A 137 0.95 0.64 2.42
N GLY A 138 0.83 0.95 3.71
CA GLY A 138 0.48 2.29 4.16
C GLY A 138 1.50 3.33 3.70
N TYR A 139 2.80 3.03 3.85
CA TYR A 139 3.86 3.89 3.33
C TYR A 139 3.77 4.04 1.80
N ALA A 140 3.61 2.93 1.08
CA ALA A 140 3.56 2.92 -0.38
C ALA A 140 2.40 3.78 -0.89
N VAL A 141 1.18 3.55 -0.42
CA VAL A 141 -0.03 4.29 -0.82
C VAL A 141 0.07 5.77 -0.47
N LEU A 142 0.47 6.11 0.76
CA LEU A 142 0.48 7.52 1.17
C LEU A 142 1.60 8.31 0.49
N SER A 143 2.75 7.67 0.24
CA SER A 143 3.83 8.32 -0.49
C SER A 143 3.56 8.46 -1.99
N THR A 144 2.65 7.68 -2.58
CA THR A 144 2.18 7.85 -3.97
C THR A 144 0.96 8.75 -4.11
N ALA A 145 0.33 9.19 -3.01
CA ALA A 145 -0.86 10.05 -3.05
C ALA A 145 -0.70 11.34 -3.91
N PRO A 146 0.44 12.07 -3.87
CA PRO A 146 0.64 13.23 -4.74
C PRO A 146 0.64 12.87 -6.23
N LEU A 147 1.14 11.67 -6.59
CA LEU A 147 1.14 11.17 -7.97
C LEU A 147 -0.29 10.90 -8.44
N LEU A 148 -1.14 10.32 -7.60
CA LEU A 148 -2.55 10.07 -7.93
C LEU A 148 -3.31 11.36 -8.26
N TRP A 149 -3.03 12.44 -7.51
CA TRP A 149 -3.61 13.75 -7.80
C TRP A 149 -3.15 14.33 -9.14
N ALA A 150 -1.91 14.05 -9.54
CA ALA A 150 -1.37 14.49 -10.83
C ALA A 150 -1.79 13.60 -12.02
N MET A 151 -2.26 12.37 -11.76
CA MET A 151 -2.73 11.41 -12.76
C MET A 151 -4.13 11.73 -13.35
N LYS A 152 -4.73 12.87 -12.98
CA LYS A 152 -6.14 13.28 -13.24
C LYS A 152 -6.69 13.14 -14.67
N SER A 153 -5.87 12.91 -15.71
CA SER A 153 -6.33 12.77 -17.10
C SER A 153 -6.09 11.40 -17.75
N ARG A 154 -5.63 10.37 -17.01
CA ARG A 154 -5.29 9.05 -17.59
C ARG A 154 -6.14 7.93 -16.99
N ARG A 155 -6.57 6.97 -17.83
CA ARG A 155 -7.33 5.76 -17.41
C ARG A 155 -6.68 5.06 -16.19
N ALA A 156 -5.36 5.04 -16.11
CA ALA A 156 -4.61 4.47 -14.99
C ALA A 156 -4.84 5.20 -13.65
N GLY A 157 -5.02 6.52 -13.66
CA GLY A 157 -5.37 7.29 -12.46
C GLY A 157 -6.77 6.96 -11.95
N GLY A 158 -7.74 6.81 -12.86
CA GLY A 158 -9.09 6.36 -12.53
C GLY A 158 -9.10 4.97 -11.88
N TRP A 159 -8.35 4.02 -12.46
CA TRP A 159 -8.21 2.67 -11.89
C TRP A 159 -7.53 2.67 -10.53
N ALA A 160 -6.44 3.43 -10.35
CA ALA A 160 -5.73 3.53 -9.08
C ALA A 160 -6.65 4.09 -7.96
N VAL A 161 -7.40 5.16 -8.25
CA VAL A 161 -8.37 5.73 -7.31
C VAL A 161 -9.51 4.75 -7.02
N ALA A 162 -10.04 4.08 -8.05
CA ALA A 162 -11.08 3.07 -7.86
C ALA A 162 -10.62 1.91 -6.96
N CYS A 163 -9.35 1.49 -7.07
CA CYS A 163 -8.78 0.46 -6.19
C CYS A 163 -8.71 0.92 -4.74
N LEU A 164 -8.28 2.15 -4.47
CA LEU A 164 -8.26 2.71 -3.10
C LEU A 164 -9.66 2.85 -2.52
N VAL A 165 -10.61 3.38 -3.30
CA VAL A 165 -12.01 3.48 -2.87
C VAL A 165 -12.58 2.10 -2.61
N GLY A 166 -12.28 1.12 -3.47
CA GLY A 166 -12.66 -0.28 -3.27
C GLY A 166 -12.08 -0.82 -1.96
N TRP A 167 -10.79 -0.64 -1.71
CA TRP A 167 -10.14 -1.07 -0.46
C TRP A 167 -10.78 -0.43 0.78
N VAL A 168 -10.99 0.90 0.78
CA VAL A 168 -11.68 1.61 1.88
C VAL A 168 -13.09 1.06 2.09
N THR A 169 -13.81 0.77 1.01
CA THR A 169 -15.17 0.20 1.08
C THR A 169 -15.14 -1.18 1.74
N LEU A 170 -14.20 -2.05 1.36
CA LEU A 170 -14.05 -3.37 1.98
C LEU A 170 -13.68 -3.26 3.47
N LEU A 171 -12.83 -2.29 3.84
CA LEU A 171 -12.50 -2.00 5.24
C LEU A 171 -13.73 -1.58 6.06
N VAL A 172 -14.55 -0.68 5.51
CA VAL A 172 -15.79 -0.25 6.17
C VAL A 172 -16.74 -1.44 6.33
N ILE A 173 -16.88 -2.29 5.31
CA ILE A 173 -17.71 -3.50 5.39
C ILE A 173 -17.19 -4.44 6.48
N ASP A 174 -15.89 -4.69 6.57
CA ASP A 174 -15.32 -5.57 7.60
C ASP A 174 -15.53 -5.02 9.02
N ILE A 175 -15.48 -3.70 9.20
CA ILE A 175 -15.82 -3.04 10.47
C ILE A 175 -17.30 -3.28 10.81
N GLN A 176 -18.20 -3.06 9.85
CA GLN A 176 -19.64 -3.22 10.05
C GLN A 176 -20.05 -4.66 10.33
N LEU A 177 -19.39 -5.63 9.68
CA LEU A 177 -19.66 -7.06 9.86
C LEU A 177 -18.93 -7.68 11.08
N GLY A 178 -18.07 -6.91 11.75
CA GLY A 178 -17.24 -7.41 12.85
C GLY A 178 -16.22 -8.47 12.39
N ASN A 179 -15.87 -8.52 11.10
CA ASN A 179 -14.90 -9.47 10.57
C ASN A 179 -13.50 -9.22 11.14
N LEU A 180 -13.19 -7.96 11.48
CA LEU A 180 -11.93 -7.62 12.17
C LEU A 180 -11.81 -8.26 13.56
N SER A 181 -12.96 -8.51 14.23
CA SER A 181 -13.01 -9.22 15.51
C SER A 181 -13.16 -10.73 15.37
N ARG A 182 -13.81 -11.26 14.32
CA ARG A 182 -14.00 -12.71 14.12
C ARG A 182 -12.71 -13.48 13.76
N ASN A 183 -11.63 -12.77 13.48
CA ASN A 183 -10.32 -13.36 13.19
C ASN A 183 -9.54 -13.76 14.47
N THR A 184 -10.13 -13.58 15.65
CA THR A 184 -9.74 -14.26 16.88
C THR A 184 -10.39 -15.63 16.93
N PRO A 185 -9.63 -16.74 16.98
CA PRO A 185 -10.23 -18.04 17.24
C PRO A 185 -10.96 -17.96 18.59
N GLU A 186 -12.22 -18.37 18.60
CA GLU A 186 -12.94 -18.62 19.84
C GLU A 186 -12.22 -19.78 20.55
N SER A 187 -11.78 -19.53 21.78
CA SER A 187 -11.27 -20.54 22.70
C SER A 187 -12.38 -21.50 23.12
#